data_AF-A0A375AFK8-F1
#
_entry.id   AF-A0A375AFK8-F1
#
_cell.length_a   1.000
_cell.length_b   1.000
_cell.length_c   1.000
_cell.angle_alpha   90.00
_cell.angle_beta   90.00
_cell.angle_gamma   90.00
#
_symmetry.space_group_name_H-M   'P 1'
#
loop_
_entity.id
_entity.type
_entity.pdbx_description
1 polymer ?
#
loop_
_entity_poly.entity_id
_entity_poly.type
_entity_poly.pdbx_seq_one_letter_code
_entity_poly.pdbx_strand_id
1 'polypeptide(L)' 'MGVSQPAVSRLERNVSSASISTLQRYAAACGMQLKLSLG' A
#
# COMPACT_ATOMS: atom_id res chain seq x y z
N MET A 1 7.86 -6.14 -10.67
CA MET A 1 7.78 -5.36 -9.41
C MET A 1 7.13 -6.12 -8.24
N GLY A 2 7.14 -7.45 -8.17
CA GLY A 2 6.81 -8.24 -6.96
C GLY A 2 5.40 -8.11 -6.35
N VAL A 3 4.63 -7.10 -6.72
CA VAL A 3 3.26 -6.87 -6.27
C VAL A 3 2.34 -7.35 -7.38
N SER A 4 1.61 -8.43 -7.13
CA SER A 4 0.69 -9.01 -8.09
C SER A 4 -0.56 -8.14 -8.23
N GLN A 5 -1.13 -8.03 -9.43
CA GLN A 5 -2.40 -7.33 -9.68
C GLN A 5 -3.51 -7.70 -8.69
N PRO A 6 -3.70 -9.00 -8.33
CA PRO A 6 -4.67 -9.40 -7.30
C PRO A 6 -4.37 -8.84 -5.91
N ALA A 7 -3.10 -8.57 -5.58
CA ALA A 7 -2.74 -7.92 -4.32
C ALA A 7 -3.11 -6.43 -4.32
N VAL A 8 -2.94 -5.76 -5.46
CA VAL A 8 -3.37 -4.37 -5.66
C VAL A 8 -4.88 -4.25 -5.53
N SER A 9 -5.65 -5.04 -6.30
CA SER A 9 -7.12 -4.96 -6.26
C SER A 9 -7.72 -5.30 -4.89
N ARG A 10 -7.07 -6.18 -4.11
CA ARG A 10 -7.48 -6.45 -2.72
C ARG A 10 -7.24 -5.27 -1.80
N LEU A 11 -6.09 -4.60 -1.96
CA LEU A 11 -5.74 -3.42 -1.17
C LEU A 11 -6.68 -2.25 -1.49
N GLU A 12 -6.96 -2.00 -2.77
CA GLU A 12 -7.88 -0.94 -3.20
C GLU A 12 -9.30 -1.16 -2.65
N ARG A 13 -9.76 -2.43 -2.56
CA ARG A 13 -11.06 -2.78 -1.98
C ARG A 13 -11.11 -2.75 -0.44
N ASN A 14 -9.97 -2.90 0.24
CA ASN A 14 -9.90 -3.04 1.71
C ASN A 14 -8.83 -2.14 2.33
N VAL A 15 -8.68 -0.92 1.82
CA VAL A 15 -7.60 -0.02 2.23
C VAL A 15 -7.64 0.31 3.73
N SER A 16 -8.85 0.39 4.30
CA SER A 16 -9.08 0.73 5.71
C SER A 16 -8.63 -0.35 6.69
N SER A 17 -8.56 -1.62 6.28
CA SER A 17 -8.08 -2.74 7.11
C SER A 17 -6.64 -3.16 6.79
N ALA A 18 -6.02 -2.52 5.79
CA ALA A 18 -4.67 -2.84 5.39
C ALA A 18 -3.66 -2.36 6.43
N SER A 19 -2.64 -3.19 6.68
CA SER A 19 -1.52 -2.79 7.53
C SER A 19 -0.70 -1.67 6.87
N ILE A 20 -0.10 -0.81 7.69
CA ILE A 20 0.80 0.26 7.24
C ILE A 20 1.92 -0.28 6.33
N SER A 21 2.47 -1.47 6.63
CA SER A 21 3.51 -2.08 5.82
C SER A 21 3.03 -2.48 4.42
N THR A 22 1.76 -2.87 4.28
CA THR A 22 1.13 -3.18 2.98
C THR A 22 0.96 -1.91 2.16
N LEU A 23 0.48 -0.84 2.79
CA LEU A 23 0.36 0.49 2.18
C LEU A 23 1.72 1.02 1.71
N GLN A 24 2.78 0.89 2.53
CA GLN A 24 4.13 1.32 2.16
C GLN A 24 4.68 0.57 0.94
N ARG A 25 4.53 -0.76 0.90
CA ARG A 25 4.98 -1.56 -0.26
C ARG A 25 4.20 -1.23 -1.53
N TYR A 26 2.91 -0.96 -1.38
CA TYR A 26 2.08 -0.52 -2.49
C TYR A 26 2.53 0.83 -3.03
N ALA A 27 2.69 1.83 -2.16
CA ALA A 27 3.19 3.14 -2.56
C ALA A 27 4.58 3.04 -3.21
N ALA A 28 5.49 2.24 -2.64
CA ALA A 28 6.82 2.01 -3.22
C ALA A 28 6.76 1.40 -4.63
N ALA A 29 5.82 0.48 -4.89
CA ALA A 29 5.62 -0.08 -6.23
C ALA A 29 5.07 0.95 -7.23
N CYS A 30 4.37 1.99 -6.74
CA CYS A 30 3.95 3.15 -7.52
C CYS A 30 5.03 4.24 -7.63
N GLY A 31 6.21 4.06 -7.04
CA GLY A 31 7.27 5.08 -7.00
C GLY A 31 7.04 6.20 -5.98
N MET A 32 6.13 5.99 -5.01
CA MET A 32 5.78 6.94 -3.96
C MET A 32 6.32 6.47 -2.59
N GLN A 33 6.60 7.40 -1.68
CA GLN A 33 6.91 7.09 -0.29
C GLN A 33 5.84 7.68 0.64
N LEU A 34 5.25 6.82 1.47
CA LEU A 34 4.34 7.27 2.52
C LEU A 34 5.12 7.81 3.70
N LYS A 35 4.79 9.02 4.12
CA LYS A 35 5.31 9.66 5.33
C LYS A 35 4.15 9.83 6.30
N LEU A 36 4.18 9.10 7.41
CA LEU A 36 3.18 9.24 8.47
C LEU A 36 3.66 10.32 9.43
N SER A 37 2.85 11.35 9.61
CA SER A 37 3.05 12.38 10.63
C SER A 37 2.00 12.16 11.71
N LEU A 38 2.44 11.71 12.89
CA LEU A 38 1.62 11.83 14.09
C LEU A 38 1.84 13.23 14.66
N GLY A 39 0.77 14.02 14.73
CA GLY A 39 0.73 15.29 15.44
C GLY A 39 0.63 15.09 16.94
#